data_AF-A0A955HPH4-F1
#
_entry.id   AF-A0A955HPH4-F1
#
_cell.length_a   1.000
_cell.length_b   1.000
_cell.length_c   1.000
_cell.angle_alpha   90.00
_cell.angle_beta   90.00
_cell.angle_gamma   90.00
#
_symmetry.space_group_name_H-M   'P 1'
#
loop_
_entity.id
_entity.type
_entity.pdbx_description
1 polymer ?
#
loop_
_entity_poly.entity_id
_entity_poly.type
_entity_poly.pdbx_seq_one_letter_code
_entity_poly.pdbx_strand_id
1 'polypeptide(L)'
;MIAIDPVERDALKAALDHEIARRKLEDYKPYRKQRIFHKLGKTHSERLFRAGNQLGKTIAGGAEWAMHATCRYPDWWDGATFNKPPLLWAGSVTGESTRDNPQRILVGPPAVEKEWGTGFLPKDTITGRDRAMGVPNLLDNVQVRWGGGGDIQAGMAIIAFKAYEKGREKWQGPTVDGVWFDEEPPSDIYSEGLTRTNNGQNGQFAIITFTPLLGMSDVVMMFESPDTVMA
;
A
#
# COMPACT_ATOMS: atom_id res chain seq x y z
N MET A 1 30.60 15.01 33.97
CA MET A 1 29.37 14.69 33.21
C MET A 1 29.25 15.77 32.15
N ILE A 2 29.53 15.47 30.89
CA ILE A 2 29.48 16.48 29.81
C ILE A 2 27.99 16.79 29.59
N ALA A 3 27.57 18.01 29.95
CA ALA A 3 26.22 18.48 29.70
C ALA A 3 26.10 18.75 28.20
N ILE A 4 25.24 18.00 27.51
CA ILE A 4 24.90 18.25 26.11
C ILE A 4 24.20 19.61 26.03
N ASP A 5 24.66 20.46 25.12
CA ASP A 5 24.06 21.78 24.89
C ASP A 5 22.56 21.64 24.56
N PRO A 6 21.67 22.52 25.08
CA PRO A 6 20.23 22.41 24.82
C PRO A 6 19.87 22.37 23.33
N VAL A 7 20.60 23.09 22.46
CA VAL A 7 20.36 23.08 21.00
C VAL A 7 20.75 21.74 20.40
N GLU A 8 21.91 21.21 20.81
CA GLU A 8 22.39 19.88 20.37
C GLU A 8 21.45 18.76 20.84
N ARG A 9 20.92 18.86 22.07
CA ARG A 9 19.93 17.93 22.61
C ARG A 9 18.64 17.95 21.81
N ASP A 10 18.14 19.13 21.45
CA ASP A 10 16.88 19.25 20.71
C ASP A 10 17.05 18.80 19.25
N ALA A 11 18.21 19.03 18.64
CA ALA A 11 18.56 18.47 17.34
C ALA A 11 18.64 16.94 17.36
N LEU A 12 19.26 16.35 18.40
CA LEU A 12 19.33 14.90 18.58
C LEU A 12 17.94 14.28 18.79
N LYS A 13 17.06 14.93 19.55
CA LYS A 13 15.66 14.49 19.71
C LYS A 13 14.92 14.51 18.38
N ALA A 14 15.02 15.61 17.62
CA ALA A 14 14.38 15.70 16.31
C ALA A 14 14.88 14.63 15.33
N ALA A 15 16.19 14.33 15.35
CA ALA A 15 16.77 13.25 14.55
C ALA A 15 16.26 11.87 14.99
N LEU A 16 16.15 11.64 16.30
CA LEU A 16 15.61 10.38 16.85
C LEU A 16 14.12 10.21 16.51
N ASP A 17 13.31 11.25 16.70
CA ASP A 17 11.88 11.24 16.36
C ASP A 17 11.68 10.95 14.87
N HIS A 18 12.53 11.54 14.02
CA HIS A 18 12.51 11.28 12.58
C HIS A 18 12.89 9.83 12.26
N GLU A 19 13.83 9.23 12.99
CA GLU A 19 14.23 7.84 12.78
C GLU A 19 13.17 6.85 13.28
N ILE A 20 12.53 7.14 14.41
CA ILE A 20 11.38 6.37 14.92
C ILE A 20 10.24 6.42 13.90
N ALA A 21 9.94 7.59 13.34
CA ALA A 21 8.88 7.73 12.34
C ALA A 21 9.09 6.86 11.08
N ARG A 22 10.33 6.48 10.75
CA ARG A 22 10.67 5.61 9.61
C ARG A 22 10.42 4.12 9.88
N ARG A 23 10.20 3.72 11.14
CA ARG A 23 9.98 2.32 11.55
C ARG A 23 8.51 1.92 11.54
N LYS A 24 7.64 2.72 10.93
CA LYS A 24 6.20 2.52 10.90
C LYS A 24 5.75 1.12 10.46
N LEU A 25 6.48 0.47 9.54
CA LEU A 25 6.23 -0.90 9.11
C LEU A 25 6.54 -1.93 10.21
N GLU A 26 7.68 -1.77 10.88
CA GLU A 26 8.13 -2.64 11.97
C GLU A 26 7.20 -2.51 13.19
N ASP A 27 6.74 -1.28 13.46
CA ASP A 27 5.84 -0.97 14.58
C ASP A 27 4.38 -1.30 14.30
N TYR A 28 4.04 -1.76 13.10
CA TYR A 28 2.66 -2.08 12.73
C TYR A 28 2.10 -3.25 13.54
N LYS A 29 1.08 -2.95 14.35
CA LYS A 29 0.35 -3.93 15.17
C LYS A 29 -1.11 -3.96 14.73
N PRO A 30 -1.50 -4.89 13.83
CA PRO A 30 -2.88 -4.97 13.37
C PRO A 30 -3.80 -5.36 14.52
N TYR A 31 -4.94 -4.69 14.64
CA TYR A 31 -6.01 -5.18 15.50
C TYR A 31 -6.72 -6.38 14.87
N ARG A 32 -7.62 -7.04 15.62
CA ARG A 32 -8.21 -8.32 15.24
C ARG A 32 -8.77 -8.37 13.80
N LYS A 33 -9.53 -7.37 13.34
CA LYS A 33 -10.10 -7.39 11.98
C LYS A 33 -9.02 -7.25 10.89
N GLN A 34 -8.05 -6.36 11.09
CA GLN A 34 -6.91 -6.21 10.16
C GLN A 34 -6.13 -7.52 10.06
N ARG A 35 -5.86 -8.19 11.20
CA ARG A 35 -5.16 -9.47 11.20
C ARG A 35 -5.92 -10.56 10.43
N ILE A 36 -7.25 -10.62 10.58
CA ILE A 36 -8.09 -11.55 9.81
C ILE A 36 -8.00 -11.21 8.31
N PHE A 37 -8.12 -9.94 7.95
CA PHE A 37 -8.03 -9.49 6.56
C PHE A 37 -6.68 -9.85 5.90
N HIS A 38 -5.56 -9.64 6.60
CA HIS A 38 -4.24 -10.03 6.10
C HIS A 38 -4.12 -11.54 5.92
N LYS A 39 -4.53 -12.32 6.93
CA LYS A 39 -4.55 -13.78 6.90
C LYS A 39 -5.32 -14.33 5.71
N LEU A 40 -6.50 -13.77 5.44
CA LEU A 40 -7.38 -14.22 4.34
C LEU A 40 -6.70 -14.11 2.98
N GLY A 41 -5.67 -13.26 2.82
CA GLY A 41 -4.92 -13.15 1.56
C GLY A 41 -4.21 -14.42 1.15
N LYS A 42 -3.95 -15.33 2.10
CA LYS A 42 -3.36 -16.64 1.81
C LYS A 42 -4.30 -17.57 1.05
N THR A 43 -5.61 -17.41 1.19
CA THR A 43 -6.61 -18.34 0.62
C THR A 43 -7.61 -17.68 -0.31
N HIS A 44 -7.72 -16.34 -0.30
CA HIS A 44 -8.64 -15.59 -1.15
C HIS A 44 -7.87 -14.64 -2.06
N SER A 45 -8.16 -14.70 -3.35
CA SER A 45 -7.62 -13.83 -4.39
C SER A 45 -8.10 -12.39 -4.24
N GLU A 46 -9.33 -12.20 -3.79
CA GLU A 46 -10.00 -10.90 -3.70
C GLU A 46 -10.46 -10.67 -2.26
N ARG A 47 -10.17 -9.48 -1.70
CA ARG A 47 -10.57 -9.14 -0.33
C ARG A 47 -11.09 -7.73 -0.21
N LEU A 48 -12.20 -7.59 0.50
CA LEU A 48 -12.78 -6.30 0.86
C LEU A 48 -12.58 -6.05 2.36
N PHE A 49 -11.87 -4.97 2.69
CA PHE A 49 -11.83 -4.45 4.06
C PHE A 49 -12.93 -3.41 4.26
N ARG A 50 -14.11 -3.87 4.65
CA ARG A 50 -15.27 -3.02 4.90
C ARG A 50 -15.25 -2.51 6.34
N ALA A 51 -14.96 -1.22 6.51
CA ALA A 51 -14.98 -0.58 7.82
C ALA A 51 -15.50 0.86 7.73
N GLY A 52 -16.05 1.38 8.84
CA GLY A 52 -16.41 2.79 8.99
C GLY A 52 -15.24 3.76 8.80
N ASN A 53 -15.54 5.05 8.67
CA ASN A 53 -14.52 6.09 8.52
C ASN A 53 -13.54 6.07 9.72
N GLN A 54 -12.25 6.29 9.41
CA GLN A 54 -11.16 6.33 10.39
C GLN A 54 -10.87 5.02 11.14
N LEU A 55 -11.43 3.88 10.71
CA LEU A 55 -11.16 2.57 11.32
C LEU A 55 -9.91 1.86 10.75
N GLY A 56 -8.98 2.60 10.15
CA GLY A 56 -7.70 2.05 9.71
C GLY A 56 -7.77 1.17 8.45
N LYS A 57 -8.76 1.37 7.57
CA LYS A 57 -8.90 0.63 6.30
C LYS A 57 -7.69 0.83 5.37
N THR A 58 -7.35 2.07 5.05
CA THR A 58 -6.19 2.44 4.22
C THR A 58 -4.88 2.10 4.90
N ILE A 59 -4.85 2.11 6.25
CA ILE A 59 -3.70 1.67 7.04
C ILE A 59 -3.43 0.17 6.83
N ALA A 60 -4.47 -0.66 6.82
CA ALA A 60 -4.32 -2.09 6.55
C ALA A 60 -3.78 -2.33 5.14
N GLY A 61 -4.38 -1.69 4.13
CA GLY A 61 -3.91 -1.80 2.74
C GLY A 61 -2.46 -1.35 2.57
N GLY A 62 -2.09 -0.21 3.16
CA GLY A 62 -0.74 0.33 3.08
C GLY A 62 0.32 -0.51 3.80
N ALA A 63 -0.01 -1.08 4.96
CA ALA A 63 0.88 -1.98 5.68
C ALA A 63 1.15 -3.25 4.84
N GLU A 64 0.10 -3.89 4.34
CA GLU A 64 0.20 -5.09 3.52
C GLU A 64 0.99 -4.84 2.22
N TRP A 65 0.70 -3.74 1.51
CA TRP A 65 1.44 -3.37 0.30
C TRP A 65 2.93 -3.15 0.58
N ALA A 66 3.27 -2.48 1.68
CA ALA A 66 4.66 -2.27 2.05
C ALA A 66 5.37 -3.57 2.43
N MET A 67 4.72 -4.50 3.14
CA MET A 67 5.29 -5.83 3.42
C MET A 67 5.61 -6.58 2.13
N HIS A 68 4.68 -6.57 1.17
CA HIS A 68 4.88 -7.18 -0.14
C HIS A 68 6.00 -6.53 -0.95
N ALA A 69 6.02 -5.19 -1.02
CA ALA A 69 7.01 -4.45 -1.79
C ALA A 69 8.43 -4.51 -1.19
N THR A 70 8.55 -4.68 0.12
CA THR A 70 9.85 -4.77 0.80
C THR A 70 10.30 -6.22 1.06
N CYS A 71 9.39 -7.19 0.96
CA CYS A 71 9.57 -8.57 1.45
C CYS A 71 9.82 -8.65 2.97
N ARG A 72 9.43 -7.63 3.74
CA ARG A 72 9.57 -7.60 5.21
C ARG A 72 8.27 -8.05 5.86
N TYR A 73 8.11 -9.36 6.02
CA TYR A 73 6.97 -9.96 6.70
C TYR A 73 7.29 -10.14 8.19
N PRO A 74 6.48 -9.61 9.12
CA PRO A 74 6.68 -9.83 10.55
C PRO A 74 6.32 -11.26 10.96
N ASP A 75 6.83 -11.74 12.11
CA ASP A 75 6.63 -13.13 12.58
C ASP A 75 5.16 -13.55 12.72
N TRP A 76 4.26 -12.58 12.96
CA TRP A 76 2.83 -12.85 13.09
C TRP A 76 2.11 -12.99 11.74
N TRP A 77 2.77 -12.69 10.62
CA TRP A 77 2.20 -12.69 9.28
C TRP A 77 1.86 -14.09 8.82
N ASP A 78 0.58 -14.32 8.54
CA ASP A 78 0.03 -15.59 8.05
C ASP A 78 -0.75 -15.43 6.74
N GLY A 79 -0.58 -14.28 6.07
CA GLY A 79 -1.18 -13.96 4.77
C GLY A 79 -0.39 -14.50 3.57
N ALA A 80 -0.69 -13.97 2.38
CA ALA A 80 0.06 -14.27 1.17
C ALA A 80 1.49 -13.73 1.23
N THR A 81 2.38 -14.31 0.43
CA THR A 81 3.75 -13.82 0.23
C THR A 81 4.08 -13.80 -1.26
N PHE A 82 5.04 -12.98 -1.64
CA PHE A 82 5.63 -12.96 -2.98
C PHE A 82 7.02 -13.58 -2.94
N ASN A 83 7.38 -14.35 -3.96
CA ASN A 83 8.65 -15.08 -4.04
C ASN A 83 9.68 -14.37 -4.94
N LYS A 84 9.24 -13.33 -5.65
CA LYS A 84 10.04 -12.45 -6.50
C LYS A 84 9.57 -11.00 -6.29
N PRO A 85 10.40 -9.99 -6.60
CA PRO A 85 10.02 -8.59 -6.47
C PRO A 85 8.72 -8.30 -7.24
N PRO A 86 7.64 -7.86 -6.56
CA PRO A 86 6.35 -7.68 -7.22
C PRO A 86 6.25 -6.33 -7.93
N LEU A 87 5.46 -6.29 -9.00
CA LEU A 87 4.86 -5.08 -9.54
C LEU A 87 3.46 -4.92 -8.96
N LEU A 88 3.25 -3.90 -8.13
CA LEU A 88 1.99 -3.65 -7.45
C LEU A 88 1.36 -2.35 -7.94
N TRP A 89 0.03 -2.32 -8.01
CA TRP A 89 -0.73 -1.08 -8.24
C TRP A 89 -1.46 -0.66 -6.97
N ALA A 90 -1.55 0.65 -6.73
CA ALA A 90 -2.38 1.25 -5.71
C ALA A 90 -3.11 2.46 -6.29
N GLY A 91 -4.43 2.54 -6.16
CA GLY A 91 -5.17 3.64 -6.76
C GLY A 91 -6.44 4.02 -6.03
N SER A 92 -6.92 5.22 -6.31
CA SER A 92 -8.17 5.76 -5.76
C SER A 92 -8.94 6.59 -6.79
N VAL A 93 -10.02 7.25 -6.38
CA VAL A 93 -10.99 7.93 -7.25
C VAL A 93 -10.33 8.97 -8.17
N THR A 94 -9.55 9.88 -7.61
CA THR A 94 -8.84 10.93 -8.35
C THR A 94 -7.32 10.86 -8.11
N GLY A 95 -6.55 11.64 -8.87
CA GLY A 95 -5.11 11.77 -8.62
C GLY A 95 -4.80 12.38 -7.25
N GLU A 96 -5.60 13.35 -6.79
CA GLU A 96 -5.51 13.93 -5.45
C GLU A 96 -5.83 12.91 -4.37
N SER A 97 -6.92 12.13 -4.52
CA SER A 97 -7.26 11.08 -3.55
C SER A 97 -6.17 10.01 -3.49
N THR A 98 -5.59 9.63 -4.63
CA THR A 98 -4.48 8.67 -4.69
C THR A 98 -3.23 9.21 -3.99
N ARG A 99 -2.92 10.50 -4.19
CA ARG A 99 -1.80 11.18 -3.52
C ARG A 99 -2.01 11.26 -2.00
N ASP A 100 -3.21 11.64 -1.57
CA ASP A 100 -3.50 11.99 -0.17
C ASP A 100 -3.85 10.77 0.69
N ASN A 101 -4.27 9.65 0.06
CA ASN A 101 -4.58 8.40 0.72
C ASN A 101 -3.47 7.34 0.52
N PRO A 102 -3.48 6.47 -0.51
CA PRO A 102 -2.54 5.35 -0.57
C PRO A 102 -1.08 5.82 -0.67
N GLN A 103 -0.77 6.85 -1.49
CA GLN A 103 0.60 7.35 -1.59
C GLN A 103 1.09 7.94 -0.26
N ARG A 104 0.30 8.79 0.41
CA ARG A 104 0.69 9.36 1.71
C ARG A 104 0.94 8.28 2.75
N ILE A 105 0.11 7.23 2.76
CA ILE A 105 0.25 6.12 3.70
C ILE A 105 1.50 5.29 3.41
N LEU A 106 1.82 5.04 2.14
CA LEU A 106 2.99 4.26 1.73
C LEU A 106 4.28 5.06 1.85
N VAL A 107 4.34 6.27 1.30
CA VAL A 107 5.56 7.04 1.12
C VAL A 107 5.78 8.04 2.24
N GLY A 108 4.72 8.65 2.78
CA GLY A 108 4.80 9.78 3.71
C GLY A 108 4.18 11.06 3.14
N PRO A 109 4.25 12.19 3.86
CA PRO A 109 3.55 13.43 3.50
C PRO A 109 3.92 13.93 2.08
N PRO A 110 2.97 14.01 1.13
CA PRO A 110 3.28 14.31 -0.28
C PRO A 110 3.97 15.67 -0.48
N ALA A 111 3.56 16.69 0.28
CA ALA A 111 4.13 18.04 0.16
C ALA A 111 5.54 18.19 0.76
N VAL A 112 5.99 17.23 1.59
CA VAL A 112 7.24 17.35 2.36
C VAL A 112 8.19 16.23 1.98
N GLU A 113 8.95 16.44 0.91
CA GLU A 113 9.80 15.42 0.31
C GLU A 113 10.86 14.85 1.26
N LYS A 114 11.38 15.67 2.18
CA LYS A 114 12.32 15.25 3.22
C LYS A 114 11.74 14.17 4.16
N GLU A 115 10.41 14.15 4.31
CA GLU A 115 9.69 13.18 5.14
C GLU A 115 9.24 11.94 4.33
N TRP A 116 9.55 11.85 3.04
CA TRP A 116 9.29 10.62 2.28
C TRP A 116 10.22 9.51 2.79
N GLY A 117 9.63 8.37 3.16
CA GLY A 117 10.24 7.30 3.95
C GLY A 117 9.68 7.19 5.37
N THR A 118 8.76 8.07 5.78
CA THR A 118 8.02 8.00 7.07
C THR A 118 6.64 7.35 6.94
N GLY A 119 6.26 6.97 5.71
CA GLY A 119 5.13 6.08 5.47
C GLY A 119 5.45 4.64 5.83
N PHE A 120 4.62 3.70 5.35
CA PHE A 120 4.90 2.27 5.53
C PHE A 120 6.10 1.77 4.73
N LEU A 121 6.56 2.48 3.71
CA LEU A 121 7.82 2.20 3.03
C LEU A 121 8.95 2.90 3.80
N PRO A 122 9.84 2.14 4.46
CA PRO A 122 10.96 2.72 5.18
C PRO A 122 11.93 3.43 4.21
N LYS A 123 12.57 4.51 4.66
CA LYS A 123 13.43 5.36 3.81
C LYS A 123 14.52 4.58 3.06
N ASP A 124 15.18 3.65 3.73
CA ASP A 124 16.26 2.80 3.22
C ASP A 124 15.81 1.85 2.10
N THR A 125 14.50 1.60 2.00
CA THR A 125 13.92 0.76 0.95
C THR A 125 13.60 1.55 -0.32
N ILE A 126 13.41 2.87 -0.25
CA ILE A 126 13.03 3.68 -1.41
C ILE A 126 14.28 3.99 -2.25
N THR A 127 14.41 3.35 -3.40
CA THR A 127 15.59 3.49 -4.29
C THR A 127 15.37 4.48 -5.43
N GLY A 128 14.12 4.74 -5.80
CA GLY A 128 13.76 5.61 -6.90
C GLY A 128 12.27 5.93 -6.92
N ARG A 129 11.88 6.88 -7.77
CA ARG A 129 10.50 7.36 -7.90
C ARG A 129 10.35 8.25 -9.12
N ASP A 130 9.21 8.16 -9.78
CA ASP A 130 8.83 9.05 -10.87
C ASP A 130 7.59 9.86 -10.47
N ARG A 131 7.55 11.14 -10.87
CA ARG A 131 6.42 12.02 -10.60
C ARG A 131 5.39 11.90 -11.72
N ALA A 132 4.12 11.83 -11.36
CA ALA A 132 3.03 11.90 -12.33
C ALA A 132 2.90 13.32 -12.89
N MET A 133 2.40 13.43 -14.12
CA MET A 133 2.08 14.73 -14.72
C MET A 133 0.66 15.17 -14.34
N GLY A 134 0.50 16.46 -14.06
CA GLY A 134 -0.81 17.12 -13.88
C GLY A 134 -1.23 17.33 -12.42
N VAL A 135 -0.91 16.42 -11.50
CA VAL A 135 -1.25 16.57 -10.07
C VAL A 135 0.01 16.82 -9.25
N PRO A 136 0.15 17.99 -8.58
CA PRO A 136 1.32 18.29 -7.76
C PRO A 136 1.56 17.22 -6.69
N ASN A 137 2.82 16.77 -6.61
CA ASN A 137 3.32 15.77 -5.67
C ASN A 137 2.73 14.37 -5.77
N LEU A 138 1.91 14.08 -6.78
CA LEU A 138 1.53 12.70 -7.11
C LEU A 138 2.73 12.00 -7.76
N LEU A 139 3.01 10.79 -7.31
CA LEU A 139 3.97 9.88 -7.94
C LEU A 139 3.25 9.07 -9.00
N ASP A 140 3.94 8.77 -10.10
CA ASP A 140 3.52 7.74 -11.03
C ASP A 140 3.91 6.36 -10.49
N ASN A 141 5.13 6.25 -9.97
CA ASN A 141 5.60 5.04 -9.29
C ASN A 141 6.67 5.34 -8.24
N VAL A 142 6.86 4.37 -7.35
CA VAL A 142 8.00 4.29 -6.41
C VAL A 142 8.69 2.94 -6.57
N GLN A 143 10.02 2.98 -6.64
CA GLN A 143 10.90 1.81 -6.73
C GLN A 143 11.38 1.46 -5.32
N VAL A 144 11.20 0.20 -4.96
CA VAL A 144 11.42 -0.30 -3.60
C VAL A 144 12.39 -1.46 -3.63
N ARG A 145 13.44 -1.40 -2.83
CA ARG A 145 14.35 -2.51 -2.57
C ARG A 145 13.57 -3.67 -1.96
N TRP A 146 13.57 -4.80 -2.65
CA TRP A 146 12.86 -6.00 -2.27
C TRP A 146 13.82 -7.07 -1.76
N GLY A 147 13.55 -7.61 -0.57
CA GLY A 147 14.42 -8.60 0.08
C GLY A 147 15.45 -7.95 1.01
N GLY A 148 15.87 -8.70 2.04
CA GLY A 148 16.77 -8.24 3.10
C GLY A 148 17.95 -9.19 3.32
N GLY A 149 19.14 -8.60 3.45
CA GLY A 149 20.45 -9.26 3.61
C GLY A 149 21.64 -8.40 3.15
N GLY A 150 21.40 -7.26 2.49
CA GLY A 150 22.41 -6.35 1.95
C GLY A 150 22.15 -6.00 0.47
N ASP A 151 23.08 -5.30 -0.18
CA ASP A 151 22.95 -4.87 -1.60
C ASP A 151 23.10 -6.01 -2.62
N ILE A 152 23.63 -7.17 -2.21
CA ILE A 152 24.15 -8.19 -3.15
C ILE A 152 23.04 -9.14 -3.65
N GLN A 153 21.87 -9.17 -3.00
CA GLN A 153 20.75 -10.07 -3.34
C GLN A 153 19.39 -9.38 -3.38
N ALA A 154 19.35 -8.06 -3.29
CA ALA A 154 18.09 -7.32 -3.30
C ALA A 154 17.56 -7.16 -4.74
N GLY A 155 16.30 -7.51 -4.94
CA GLY A 155 15.57 -7.18 -6.17
C GLY A 155 14.91 -5.81 -6.07
N MET A 156 14.16 -5.44 -7.12
CA MET A 156 13.44 -4.16 -7.16
C MET A 156 11.95 -4.43 -7.37
N ALA A 157 11.15 -4.13 -6.36
CA ALA A 157 9.70 -4.05 -6.47
C ALA A 157 9.30 -2.65 -6.94
N ILE A 158 8.11 -2.54 -7.53
CA ILE A 158 7.55 -1.27 -7.97
C ILE A 158 6.13 -1.16 -7.42
N ILE A 159 5.80 -0.01 -6.84
CA ILE A 159 4.40 0.37 -6.59
C ILE A 159 4.07 1.50 -7.55
N ALA A 160 3.15 1.26 -8.49
CA ALA A 160 2.62 2.28 -9.38
C ALA A 160 1.28 2.83 -8.85
N PHE A 161 1.10 4.14 -8.94
CA PHE A 161 -0.10 4.82 -8.48
C PHE A 161 -1.07 5.06 -9.64
N LYS A 162 -2.35 4.75 -9.43
CA LYS A 162 -3.40 4.84 -10.44
C LYS A 162 -4.56 5.70 -9.94
N ALA A 163 -5.26 6.36 -10.85
CA ALA A 163 -6.48 7.10 -10.53
C ALA A 163 -7.65 6.60 -11.39
N TYR A 164 -8.82 6.39 -10.79
CA TYR A 164 -10.00 5.86 -11.47
C TYR A 164 -10.53 6.83 -12.53
N GLU A 165 -10.51 8.13 -12.24
CA GLU A 165 -10.96 9.19 -13.15
C GLU A 165 -10.27 9.21 -14.53
N LYS A 166 -9.09 8.58 -14.66
CA LYS A 166 -8.37 8.49 -15.93
C LYS A 166 -8.94 7.39 -16.86
N GLY A 167 -9.96 6.69 -16.39
CA GLY A 167 -10.69 5.67 -17.13
C GLY A 167 -9.92 4.35 -17.26
N ARG A 168 -10.65 3.33 -17.72
CA ARG A 168 -10.16 1.96 -17.92
C ARG A 168 -8.89 1.87 -18.78
N GLU A 169 -8.70 2.78 -19.74
CA GLU A 169 -7.53 2.78 -20.63
C GLU A 169 -6.19 2.87 -19.88
N LYS A 170 -6.14 3.58 -18.75
CA LYS A 170 -4.92 3.68 -17.92
C LYS A 170 -4.68 2.46 -17.03
N TRP A 171 -5.66 1.56 -16.96
CA TRP A 171 -5.60 0.29 -16.27
C TRP A 171 -5.28 -0.88 -17.22
N GLN A 172 -5.27 -0.61 -18.52
CA GLN A 172 -4.64 -1.50 -19.49
C GLN A 172 -3.12 -1.41 -19.34
N GLY A 173 -2.42 -2.52 -19.58
CA GLY A 173 -0.97 -2.55 -19.51
C GLY A 173 -0.42 -3.90 -19.09
N PRO A 174 0.78 -3.92 -18.48
CA PRO A 174 1.48 -5.15 -18.16
C PRO A 174 0.73 -5.98 -17.11
N THR A 175 1.09 -7.26 -17.03
CA THR A 175 0.72 -8.11 -15.89
C THR A 175 1.31 -7.51 -14.61
N VAL A 176 0.52 -7.52 -13.55
CA VAL A 176 0.91 -7.06 -12.21
C VAL A 176 0.68 -8.17 -11.20
N ASP A 177 1.37 -8.10 -10.07
CA ASP A 177 1.33 -9.11 -9.02
C ASP A 177 0.20 -8.86 -8.00
N GLY A 178 -0.30 -7.62 -7.95
CA GLY A 178 -1.41 -7.28 -7.07
C GLY A 178 -1.96 -5.87 -7.30
N VAL A 179 -3.24 -5.69 -7.01
CA VAL A 179 -3.93 -4.40 -7.17
C VAL A 179 -4.63 -4.00 -5.87
N TRP A 180 -4.35 -2.78 -5.39
CA TRP A 180 -5.05 -2.18 -4.26
C TRP A 180 -5.95 -1.06 -4.76
N PHE A 181 -7.24 -1.26 -4.57
CA PHE A 181 -8.28 -0.27 -4.76
C PHE A 181 -8.59 0.43 -3.43
N ASP A 182 -8.11 1.66 -3.25
CA ASP A 182 -8.49 2.51 -2.12
C ASP A 182 -9.72 3.33 -2.48
N GLU A 183 -10.77 3.17 -1.70
CA GLU A 183 -12.16 3.50 -2.05
C GLU A 183 -12.73 2.66 -3.21
N GLU A 184 -14.05 2.72 -3.39
CA GLU A 184 -14.77 1.86 -4.32
C GLU A 184 -14.44 2.18 -5.80
N PRO A 185 -13.93 1.20 -6.57
CA PRO A 185 -13.69 1.38 -7.99
C PRO A 185 -14.96 1.18 -8.82
N PRO A 186 -15.09 1.85 -9.98
CA PRO A 186 -16.03 1.45 -11.03
C PRO A 186 -15.82 -0.02 -11.45
N SER A 187 -16.90 -0.73 -11.78
CA SER A 187 -16.87 -2.17 -12.10
C SER A 187 -15.95 -2.53 -13.28
N ASP A 188 -15.86 -1.66 -14.29
CA ASP A 188 -14.99 -1.85 -15.46
C ASP A 188 -13.50 -1.70 -15.11
N ILE A 189 -13.18 -0.78 -14.19
CA ILE A 189 -11.85 -0.59 -13.63
C ILE A 189 -11.46 -1.76 -12.73
N TYR A 190 -12.39 -2.23 -11.89
CA TYR A 190 -12.19 -3.39 -11.04
C TYR A 190 -11.85 -4.63 -11.87
N SER A 191 -12.70 -4.94 -12.86
CA SER A 191 -12.52 -6.09 -13.75
C SER A 191 -11.23 -6.02 -14.56
N GLU A 192 -10.85 -4.82 -15.04
CA GLU A 192 -9.58 -4.63 -15.75
C GLU A 192 -8.37 -4.85 -14.82
N GLY A 193 -8.40 -4.28 -13.61
CA GLY A 193 -7.34 -4.47 -12.63
C GLY A 193 -7.15 -5.93 -12.24
N LEU A 194 -8.24 -6.66 -11.99
CA LEU A 194 -8.18 -8.11 -11.75
C LEU A 194 -7.56 -8.86 -12.93
N THR A 195 -7.94 -8.52 -14.15
CA THR A 195 -7.39 -9.16 -15.36
C THR A 195 -5.87 -9.01 -15.44
N ARG A 196 -5.31 -7.87 -15.00
CA ARG A 196 -3.85 -7.67 -14.95
C ARG A 196 -3.16 -8.62 -13.97
N THR A 197 -3.86 -9.12 -12.95
CA THR A 197 -3.31 -10.04 -11.94
C THR A 197 -3.38 -11.52 -12.32
N ASN A 198 -4.15 -11.90 -13.36
CA ASN A 198 -4.37 -13.32 -13.70
C ASN A 198 -3.10 -14.16 -13.83
N ASN A 199 -2.01 -13.57 -14.36
CA ASN A 199 -0.71 -14.24 -14.52
C ASN A 199 0.36 -13.74 -13.53
N GLY A 200 -0.05 -13.03 -12.47
CA GLY A 200 0.81 -12.62 -11.38
C GLY A 200 1.24 -13.81 -10.51
N GLN A 201 2.21 -13.60 -9.63
CA GLN A 201 2.80 -14.67 -8.81
C GLN A 201 1.80 -15.51 -8.01
N ASN A 202 0.70 -14.89 -7.54
CA ASN A 202 -0.34 -15.54 -6.74
C ASN A 202 -1.65 -15.75 -7.55
N GLY A 203 -1.59 -15.60 -8.89
CA GLY A 203 -2.79 -15.47 -9.70
C GLY A 203 -3.53 -14.18 -9.37
N GLN A 204 -4.87 -14.22 -9.41
CA GLN A 204 -5.68 -13.06 -9.03
C GLN A 204 -5.35 -12.61 -7.60
N PHE A 205 -5.02 -11.33 -7.43
CA PHE A 205 -4.66 -10.78 -6.14
C PHE A 205 -5.08 -9.30 -6.04
N ALA A 206 -6.20 -9.05 -5.39
CA ALA A 206 -6.72 -7.70 -5.21
C ALA A 206 -7.23 -7.45 -3.80
N ILE A 207 -7.02 -6.22 -3.33
CA ILE A 207 -7.66 -5.73 -2.11
C ILE A 207 -8.45 -4.46 -2.38
N ILE A 208 -9.55 -4.30 -1.66
CA ILE A 208 -10.38 -3.10 -1.67
C ILE A 208 -10.48 -2.56 -0.25
N THR A 209 -10.16 -1.29 -0.04
CA THR A 209 -10.31 -0.61 1.26
C THR A 209 -11.32 0.53 1.12
N PHE A 210 -12.58 0.28 1.47
CA PHE A 210 -13.67 1.23 1.26
C PHE A 210 -14.62 1.28 2.46
N THR A 211 -15.30 2.44 2.62
CA THR A 211 -16.39 2.63 3.57
C THR A 211 -17.69 2.84 2.79
N PRO A 212 -18.68 1.93 2.86
CA PRO A 212 -19.95 2.15 2.19
C PRO A 212 -20.72 3.28 2.87
N LEU A 213 -20.76 4.43 2.19
CA LEU A 213 -21.54 5.59 2.62
C LEU A 213 -22.95 5.59 2.01
N LEU A 214 -23.19 4.86 0.91
CA LEU A 214 -24.43 4.92 0.14
C LEU A 214 -24.75 3.56 -0.52
N GLY A 215 -25.56 2.71 0.13
CA GLY A 215 -26.16 1.53 -0.49
C GLY A 215 -25.20 0.40 -0.90
N MET A 216 -25.77 -0.69 -1.46
CA MET A 216 -25.02 -1.84 -1.98
C MET A 216 -24.68 -1.57 -3.44
N SER A 217 -23.41 -1.42 -3.75
CA SER A 217 -22.93 -1.25 -5.11
C SER A 217 -22.63 -2.58 -5.80
N ASP A 218 -22.46 -2.57 -7.12
CA ASP A 218 -22.17 -3.76 -7.92
C ASP A 218 -20.91 -4.50 -7.44
N VAL A 219 -19.86 -3.75 -7.06
CA VAL A 219 -18.64 -4.32 -6.51
C VAL A 219 -18.91 -4.93 -5.14
N VAL A 220 -19.67 -4.27 -4.27
CA VAL A 220 -20.03 -4.82 -2.95
C VAL A 220 -20.84 -6.10 -3.09
N MET A 221 -21.77 -6.18 -4.06
CA MET A 221 -22.58 -7.38 -4.30
C MET A 221 -21.73 -8.59 -4.72
N MET A 222 -20.62 -8.40 -5.43
CA MET A 222 -19.68 -9.49 -5.76
C MET A 222 -19.09 -10.12 -4.49
N PHE A 223 -18.87 -9.33 -3.43
CA PHE A 223 -18.38 -9.81 -2.13
C PHE A 223 -19.46 -10.36 -1.20
N GLU A 224 -20.74 -10.40 -1.61
CA GLU A 224 -21.85 -10.94 -0.79
C GLU A 224 -22.33 -12.33 -1.20
N SER A 225 -21.69 -12.95 -2.21
CA SER A 225 -21.91 -14.37 -2.52
C SER A 225 -21.49 -15.27 -1.34
N PRO A 226 -22.18 -16.41 -1.09
CA PRO A 226 -22.05 -17.20 0.14
C PRO A 226 -20.65 -17.76 0.45
N ASP A 227 -19.70 -17.67 -0.49
CA ASP A 227 -18.31 -18.10 -0.31
C ASP A 227 -17.36 -16.98 0.16
N THR A 228 -17.86 -15.75 0.34
CA THR A 228 -17.02 -14.59 0.68
C THR A 228 -17.05 -14.27 2.17
N VAL A 229 -15.88 -14.35 2.83
CA VAL A 229 -15.75 -13.99 4.26
C VAL A 229 -15.57 -12.49 4.42
N MET A 230 -16.61 -11.81 4.92
CA MET A 230 -16.54 -10.42 5.39
C MET A 230 -15.77 -10.32 6.71
N ALA A 231 -14.70 -9.52 6.75
CA ALA A 231 -13.86 -9.27 7.95
C ALA A 231 -14.16 -7.92 8.62
#